data_AF-A0A6A8DKN8-F1
#
_entry.id   AF-A0A6A8DKN8-F1
#
_cell.length_a   1.000
_cell.length_b   1.000
_cell.length_c   1.000
_cell.angle_alpha   90.00
_cell.angle_beta   90.00
_cell.angle_gamma   90.00
#
_symmetry.space_group_name_H-M   'P 1'
#
loop_
_entity.id
_entity.type
_entity.pdbx_description
1 polymer ?
#
loop_
_entity_poly.entity_id
_entity_poly.type
_entity_poly.pdbx_seq_one_letter_code
_entity_poly.pdbx_strand_id
1 'polypeptide(L)'
;MKTFKIGFIVILFFFILVGCQQDDLSDTATVAKEHLEELGFEVLSYEQHQEKYELTSDKVDSDQLDPNSIWQEGIMNNPKPYIGENVDVEKFAVKNHPLDDKQCCGNVNAEEKVYTYVYIVEEQVVGGIAIPDVLDGIGLKGGFWSSLDGEMKATMSY
;
A
#
# COMPACT_ATOMS: atom_id res chain seq x y z
N MET A 1 30.86 -30.71 31.21
CA MET A 1 29.88 -29.67 30.83
C MET A 1 30.59 -28.41 30.34
N LYS A 2 31.17 -28.41 29.13
CA LYS A 2 31.79 -27.20 28.52
C LYS A 2 31.46 -27.03 27.02
N THR A 3 30.87 -28.04 26.39
CA THR A 3 30.46 -28.06 24.99
C THR A 3 29.07 -27.46 24.75
N PHE A 4 28.24 -27.33 25.79
CA PHE A 4 26.87 -26.81 25.67
C PHE A 4 26.80 -25.29 25.40
N LYS A 5 27.82 -24.52 25.82
CA LYS A 5 27.84 -23.05 25.63
C LYS A 5 28.28 -22.62 24.23
N ILE A 6 29.00 -23.49 23.51
CA ILE A 6 29.55 -23.15 22.18
C ILE A 6 28.49 -23.32 21.09
N GLY A 7 27.58 -24.29 21.23
CA GLY A 7 26.46 -24.47 20.28
C GLY A 7 25.45 -23.31 20.28
N PHE A 8 25.25 -22.65 21.43
CA PHE A 8 24.30 -21.56 21.56
C PHE A 8 24.77 -20.26 20.87
N ILE A 9 26.09 -20.04 20.80
CA ILE A 9 26.68 -18.86 20.15
C ILE A 9 26.63 -18.97 18.62
N VAL A 10 26.70 -20.18 18.07
CA VAL A 10 26.64 -20.42 16.61
C VAL A 10 25.22 -20.20 16.07
N ILE A 11 24.19 -20.51 16.84
CA ILE A 11 22.77 -20.27 16.46
C ILE A 11 22.45 -18.77 16.46
N LEU A 12 23.03 -17.99 17.37
CA LEU A 12 22.81 -16.54 17.43
C LEU A 12 23.42 -15.79 16.23
N PHE A 13 24.41 -16.39 15.55
CA PHE A 13 25.06 -15.80 14.37
C PHE A 13 24.30 -16.05 13.06
N PHE A 14 23.38 -17.02 13.04
CA PHE A 14 22.62 -17.38 11.83
C PHE A 14 21.40 -16.48 11.58
N PHE A 15 20.96 -15.70 12.56
CA PHE A 15 19.80 -14.78 12.42
C PHE A 15 20.15 -13.41 11.83
N ILE A 16 21.43 -13.10 11.60
CA ILE A 16 21.87 -11.77 11.13
C ILE A 16 22.00 -11.73 9.58
N LEU A 17 21.74 -12.83 8.89
CA LEU A 17 21.94 -12.95 7.43
C LEU A 17 20.65 -12.96 6.61
N VAL A 18 19.52 -12.52 7.18
CA VAL A 18 18.38 -12.10 6.36
C VAL A 18 18.72 -10.72 5.79
N GLY A 19 19.62 -10.72 4.81
CA GLY A 19 19.90 -9.54 4.00
C GLY A 19 18.66 -9.24 3.18
N CYS A 20 18.01 -8.13 3.50
CA CYS A 20 16.91 -7.60 2.72
C CYS A 20 17.43 -7.42 1.28
N GLN A 21 16.78 -8.05 0.32
CA GLN A 21 17.11 -7.93 -1.09
C GLN A 21 16.85 -6.46 -1.46
N GLN A 22 17.92 -5.69 -1.60
CA GLN A 22 17.84 -4.27 -1.86
C GLN A 22 17.63 -4.10 -3.36
N ASP A 23 16.36 -4.13 -3.77
CA ASP A 23 15.98 -3.58 -5.06
C ASP A 23 16.39 -2.10 -5.09
N ASP A 24 16.93 -1.62 -6.22
CA ASP A 24 17.26 -0.20 -6.43
C ASP A 24 15.95 0.60 -6.51
N LEU A 25 15.34 0.86 -5.36
CA LEU A 25 14.14 1.67 -5.21
C LEU A 25 14.51 3.17 -5.24
N SER A 26 13.59 4.00 -5.73
CA SER A 26 13.67 5.45 -5.51
C SER A 26 13.51 5.78 -4.02
N ASP A 27 13.85 7.01 -3.64
CA ASP A 27 13.65 7.48 -2.26
C ASP A 27 12.16 7.37 -1.85
N THR A 28 11.24 7.74 -2.75
CA THR A 28 9.79 7.62 -2.56
C THR A 28 9.34 6.17 -2.40
N ALA A 29 9.79 5.26 -3.27
CA ALA A 29 9.46 3.85 -3.16
C ALA A 29 10.05 3.22 -1.89
N THR A 30 11.22 3.66 -1.44
CA THR A 30 11.84 3.22 -0.18
C THR A 30 10.96 3.61 1.01
N VAL A 31 10.57 4.89 1.10
CA VAL A 31 9.68 5.40 2.16
C VAL A 31 8.33 4.66 2.17
N ALA A 32 7.75 4.42 0.99
CA ALA A 32 6.49 3.69 0.89
C ALA A 32 6.62 2.24 1.37
N LYS A 33 7.70 1.55 0.97
CA LYS A 33 7.96 0.17 1.39
C LYS A 33 8.10 0.10 2.91
N GLU A 34 8.92 0.95 3.50
CA GLU A 34 9.13 0.99 4.96
C GLU A 34 7.81 1.21 5.70
N HIS A 35 6.98 2.13 5.22
CA HIS A 35 5.66 2.38 5.82
C HIS A 35 4.74 1.16 5.76
N LEU A 36 4.68 0.45 4.62
CA LEU A 36 3.87 -0.77 4.48
C LEU A 36 4.36 -1.89 5.41
N GLU A 37 5.67 -2.05 5.57
CA GLU A 37 6.27 -3.02 6.49
C GLU A 37 6.00 -2.65 7.96
N GLU A 38 6.03 -1.37 8.32
CA GLU A 38 5.68 -0.87 9.65
C GLU A 38 4.21 -1.13 10.02
N LEU A 39 3.30 -1.08 9.03
CA LEU A 39 1.91 -1.47 9.19
C LEU A 39 1.71 -2.99 9.37
N GLY A 40 2.77 -3.78 9.21
CA GLY A 40 2.77 -5.23 9.38
C GLY A 40 2.46 -6.01 8.11
N PHE A 41 2.49 -5.36 6.95
CA PHE A 41 2.32 -6.04 5.66
C PHE A 41 3.61 -6.67 5.18
N GLU A 42 3.47 -7.79 4.47
CA GLU A 42 4.58 -8.39 3.74
C GLU A 42 4.61 -7.79 2.33
N VAL A 43 5.63 -6.97 2.04
CA VAL A 43 5.81 -6.41 0.69
C VAL A 43 6.38 -7.49 -0.22
N LEU A 44 5.58 -7.93 -1.20
CA LEU A 44 5.96 -8.98 -2.16
C LEU A 44 6.81 -8.43 -3.30
N SER A 45 6.41 -7.28 -3.83
CA SER A 45 7.07 -6.64 -4.97
C SER A 45 6.73 -5.15 -5.04
N TYR A 46 7.71 -4.38 -5.51
CA TYR A 46 7.47 -3.06 -6.08
C TYR A 46 7.03 -3.23 -7.53
N GLU A 47 5.88 -2.65 -7.88
CA GLU A 47 5.31 -2.80 -9.23
C GLU A 47 5.81 -1.69 -10.15
N GLN A 48 5.58 -0.43 -9.77
CA GLN A 48 6.02 0.75 -10.51
C GLN A 48 5.67 2.05 -9.76
N HIS A 49 6.34 3.12 -10.18
CA HIS A 49 5.91 4.49 -9.95
C HIS A 49 4.70 4.75 -10.84
N GLN A 50 3.53 4.95 -10.25
CA GLN A 50 2.28 5.09 -10.98
C GLN A 50 2.19 6.46 -11.64
N GLU A 51 2.39 7.51 -10.85
CA GLU A 51 2.31 8.87 -11.32
C GLU A 51 2.91 9.88 -10.33
N LYS A 52 3.22 11.06 -10.87
CA LYS A 52 3.59 12.26 -10.13
C LYS A 52 2.73 13.41 -10.60
N TYR A 53 2.11 14.14 -9.67
CA TYR A 53 1.29 15.29 -10.03
C TYR A 53 1.24 16.36 -8.94
N GLU A 54 1.01 17.61 -9.35
CA GLU A 54 0.70 18.69 -8.42
C GLU A 54 -0.76 18.59 -7.95
N LEU A 55 -0.99 18.64 -6.64
CA LEU A 55 -2.33 18.64 -6.05
C LEU A 55 -2.90 20.07 -6.09
N THR A 56 -3.72 20.37 -7.08
CA THR A 56 -4.35 21.70 -7.19
C THR A 56 -5.67 21.76 -6.42
N SER A 57 -6.12 22.98 -6.06
CA SER A 57 -7.47 23.18 -5.49
C SER A 57 -8.54 22.61 -6.41
N ASP A 58 -8.40 22.78 -7.73
CA ASP A 58 -9.35 22.24 -8.71
C ASP A 58 -9.36 20.70 -8.70
N LYS A 59 -8.24 20.03 -8.41
CA LYS A 59 -8.21 18.56 -8.24
C LYS A 59 -8.90 18.11 -6.96
N VAL A 60 -8.84 18.91 -5.89
CA VAL A 60 -9.54 18.63 -4.62
C VAL A 60 -11.03 18.95 -4.73
N ASP A 61 -11.38 20.05 -5.41
CA ASP A 61 -12.73 20.63 -5.46
C ASP A 61 -13.54 20.16 -6.69
N SER A 62 -12.89 19.64 -7.74
CA SER A 62 -13.64 19.09 -8.87
C SER A 62 -14.30 17.78 -8.47
N ASP A 63 -15.56 17.64 -8.87
CA ASP A 63 -16.31 16.38 -8.96
C ASP A 63 -15.59 15.28 -9.81
N GLN A 64 -14.33 15.49 -10.23
CA GLN A 64 -13.47 14.49 -10.89
C GLN A 64 -12.77 13.57 -9.90
N LEU A 65 -12.67 13.97 -8.63
CA LEU A 65 -12.80 12.99 -7.56
C LEU A 65 -14.30 12.66 -7.50
N ASP A 66 -14.77 11.80 -8.41
CA ASP A 66 -16.16 11.31 -8.39
C ASP A 66 -16.46 10.90 -6.94
N PRO A 67 -17.62 11.25 -6.35
CA PRO A 67 -17.98 10.76 -5.02
C PRO A 67 -18.06 9.22 -4.93
N ASN A 68 -17.95 8.51 -6.06
CA ASN A 68 -17.74 7.06 -6.18
C ASN A 68 -16.30 6.68 -6.61
N SER A 69 -15.42 7.65 -6.83
CA SER A 69 -14.01 7.46 -7.09
C SER A 69 -13.32 7.08 -5.79
N ILE A 70 -12.73 5.90 -5.80
CA ILE A 70 -11.79 5.38 -4.79
C ILE A 70 -10.72 6.39 -4.36
N TRP A 71 -10.43 7.39 -5.20
CA TRP A 71 -9.53 8.49 -4.89
C TRP A 71 -10.05 9.40 -3.77
N GLN A 72 -11.35 9.71 -3.71
CA GLN A 72 -11.87 10.71 -2.76
C GLN A 72 -11.99 10.16 -1.34
N GLU A 73 -12.28 8.87 -1.19
CA GLU A 73 -12.43 8.24 0.12
C GLU A 73 -11.13 7.59 0.64
N GLY A 74 -10.13 7.44 -0.23
CA GLY A 74 -8.82 6.84 0.02
C GLY A 74 -7.63 7.81 0.04
N ILE A 75 -7.75 8.99 -0.57
CA ILE A 75 -6.75 10.06 -0.41
C ILE A 75 -6.79 10.57 1.02
N MET A 76 -5.60 10.65 1.62
CA MET A 76 -5.21 11.51 2.73
C MET A 76 -6.37 11.98 3.59
N ASN A 77 -6.46 11.50 4.83
CA ASN A 77 -7.47 11.90 5.83
C ASN A 77 -7.74 13.43 5.86
N ASN A 78 -6.81 14.26 5.37
CA ASN A 78 -7.03 15.65 5.01
C ASN A 78 -6.13 16.11 3.82
N PRO A 79 -6.64 16.37 2.60
CA PRO A 79 -5.83 16.78 1.45
C PRO A 79 -5.47 18.28 1.43
N LYS A 80 -6.22 19.12 2.16
CA LYS A 80 -6.08 20.59 2.14
C LYS A 80 -4.67 21.11 2.45
N PRO A 81 -3.89 20.51 3.38
CA PRO A 81 -2.54 20.97 3.69
C PRO A 81 -1.55 20.80 2.53
N TYR A 82 -1.85 19.93 1.57
CA TYR A 82 -0.95 19.54 0.49
C TYR A 82 -1.30 20.21 -0.84
N ILE A 83 -2.22 21.18 -0.85
CA ILE A 83 -2.57 21.91 -2.07
C ILE A 83 -1.36 22.74 -2.53
N GLY A 84 -0.96 22.57 -3.80
CA GLY A 84 0.23 23.16 -4.40
C GLY A 84 1.46 22.26 -4.32
N GLU A 85 1.40 21.15 -3.59
CA GLU A 85 2.50 20.21 -3.45
C GLU A 85 2.48 19.14 -4.55
N ASN A 86 3.64 18.53 -4.81
CA ASN A 86 3.74 17.37 -5.67
C ASN A 86 3.47 16.09 -4.88
N VAL A 87 2.54 15.29 -5.37
CA VAL A 87 2.21 13.95 -4.88
C VAL A 87 2.87 12.93 -5.81
N ASP A 88 3.69 12.06 -5.23
CA ASP A 88 4.23 10.87 -5.86
C ASP A 88 3.38 9.65 -5.44
N VAL A 89 3.06 8.77 -6.40
CA VAL A 89 2.24 7.57 -6.16
C VAL A 89 3.03 6.32 -6.50
N GLU A 90 3.28 5.49 -5.49
CA GLU A 90 4.06 4.25 -5.63
C GLU A 90 3.14 3.03 -5.50
N LYS A 91 3.25 2.05 -6.40
CA LYS A 91 2.47 0.81 -6.36
C LYS A 91 3.29 -0.37 -5.88
N PHE A 92 2.75 -1.10 -4.92
CA PHE A 92 3.31 -2.36 -4.40
C PHE A 92 2.26 -3.46 -4.43
N ALA A 93 2.71 -4.71 -4.52
CA ALA A 93 1.92 -5.87 -4.13
C ALA A 93 2.29 -6.28 -2.70
N VAL A 94 1.29 -6.48 -1.85
CA VAL A 94 1.47 -6.84 -0.45
C VAL A 94 0.64 -8.07 -0.07
N LYS A 95 1.05 -8.70 1.03
CA LYS A 95 0.36 -9.77 1.76
C LYS A 95 0.13 -9.37 3.22
N ASN A 96 -0.71 -10.14 3.90
CA ASN A 96 -1.20 -9.91 5.26
C ASN A 96 -2.07 -8.65 5.38
N HIS A 97 -2.70 -8.24 4.29
CA HIS A 97 -3.63 -7.14 4.28
C HIS A 97 -5.05 -7.64 4.60
N PRO A 98 -5.91 -6.91 5.34
CA PRO A 98 -7.29 -7.33 5.66
C PRO A 98 -8.20 -7.67 4.46
N LEU A 99 -7.75 -7.34 3.25
CA LEU A 99 -8.43 -7.63 1.99
C LEU A 99 -7.97 -8.96 1.34
N ASP A 100 -6.88 -9.58 1.79
CA ASP A 100 -6.39 -10.86 1.27
C ASP A 100 -7.41 -11.98 1.52
N ASP A 101 -8.09 -11.95 2.67
CA ASP A 101 -9.05 -12.98 3.09
C ASP A 101 -10.50 -12.67 2.64
N LYS A 102 -10.70 -11.69 1.76
CA LYS A 102 -12.05 -11.22 1.40
C LYS A 102 -12.47 -11.78 0.06
N GLN A 103 -13.68 -12.35 0.06
CA GLN A 103 -14.35 -12.79 -1.16
C GLN A 103 -14.99 -11.55 -1.81
N CYS A 104 -14.43 -11.05 -2.92
CA CYS A 104 -15.10 -10.02 -3.71
C CYS A 104 -16.06 -10.65 -4.71
N CYS A 105 -17.12 -9.92 -5.04
CA CYS A 105 -17.68 -9.96 -6.40
C CYS A 105 -18.19 -11.35 -6.83
N GLY A 106 -19.05 -11.98 -6.04
CA GLY A 106 -19.79 -13.18 -6.47
C GLY A 106 -18.98 -14.47 -6.55
N ASN A 107 -18.13 -14.74 -5.53
CA ASN A 107 -17.27 -15.92 -5.34
C ASN A 107 -15.86 -15.84 -5.94
N VAL A 108 -15.36 -14.65 -6.24
CA VAL A 108 -13.96 -14.46 -6.60
C VAL A 108 -13.17 -14.26 -5.31
N ASN A 109 -12.30 -15.22 -4.98
CA ASN A 109 -11.35 -15.04 -3.89
C ASN A 109 -10.30 -14.03 -4.37
N ALA A 110 -9.99 -13.00 -3.57
CA ALA A 110 -8.78 -12.22 -3.81
C ALA A 110 -7.60 -13.20 -3.90
N GLU A 111 -6.84 -13.17 -5.00
CA GLU A 111 -5.73 -14.09 -5.21
C GLU A 111 -4.55 -13.72 -4.30
N GLU A 112 -4.68 -13.96 -3.00
CA GLU A 112 -3.64 -13.89 -1.96
C GLU A 112 -2.73 -12.63 -1.94
N LYS A 113 -3.01 -11.59 -2.70
CA LYS A 113 -2.25 -10.35 -2.72
C LYS A 113 -3.14 -9.16 -2.98
N VAL A 114 -2.73 -8.03 -2.43
CA VAL A 114 -3.41 -6.75 -2.53
C VAL A 114 -2.44 -5.75 -3.12
N TYR A 115 -2.89 -4.94 -4.06
CA TYR A 115 -2.10 -3.81 -4.53
C TYR A 115 -2.36 -2.60 -3.65
N THR A 116 -1.28 -1.96 -3.22
CA THR A 116 -1.33 -0.70 -2.50
C THR A 116 -0.78 0.41 -3.36
N TYR A 117 -1.46 1.55 -3.36
CA TYR A 117 -1.05 2.80 -3.97
C TYR A 117 -0.74 3.77 -2.85
N VAL A 118 0.53 4.03 -2.61
CA VAL A 118 1.01 4.86 -1.50
C VAL A 118 1.25 6.26 -2.01
N TYR A 119 0.62 7.24 -1.36
CA TYR A 119 0.73 8.66 -1.70
C TYR A 119 1.80 9.31 -0.83
N ILE A 120 2.72 10.01 -1.47
CA ILE A 120 3.89 10.60 -0.84
C ILE A 120 3.99 12.07 -1.22
N VAL A 121 4.21 12.92 -0.23
CA VAL A 121 4.53 14.35 -0.41
C VAL A 121 5.77 14.65 0.40
N GLU A 122 6.77 15.29 -0.20
CA GLU A 122 8.05 15.62 0.46
C GLU A 122 8.66 14.44 1.26
N GLU A 123 8.72 13.26 0.64
CA GLU A 123 9.26 12.02 1.26
C GLU A 123 8.49 11.54 2.50
N GLN A 124 7.24 11.95 2.67
CA GLN A 124 6.37 11.47 3.75
C GLN A 124 5.12 10.79 3.19
N VAL A 125 4.76 9.63 3.75
CA VAL A 125 3.49 8.99 3.41
C VAL A 125 2.34 9.81 3.99
N VAL A 126 1.47 10.26 3.10
CA VAL A 126 0.31 11.09 3.44
C VAL A 126 -1.02 10.33 3.36
N GLY A 127 -1.00 9.15 2.73
CA GLY A 127 -2.14 8.24 2.66
C GLY A 127 -1.98 7.22 1.54
N GLY A 128 -3.08 6.60 1.15
CA GLY A 128 -3.10 5.66 0.04
C GLY A 128 -4.28 4.71 0.10
N ILE A 129 -4.37 3.87 -0.92
CA ILE A 129 -5.45 2.91 -1.10
C ILE A 129 -4.91 1.51 -1.31
N ALA A 130 -5.69 0.52 -0.87
CA ALA A 130 -5.42 -0.88 -1.08
C ALA A 130 -6.59 -1.52 -1.87
N ILE A 131 -6.27 -2.28 -2.91
CA ILE A 131 -7.23 -2.90 -3.82
C ILE A 131 -6.84 -4.38 -4.01
N PRO A 132 -7.77 -5.34 -3.89
CA PRO A 132 -7.48 -6.75 -4.19
C PRO A 132 -7.05 -6.93 -5.65
N ASP A 133 -6.04 -7.79 -5.91
CA ASP A 133 -5.50 -8.05 -7.27
C ASP A 133 -6.58 -8.40 -8.30
N VAL A 134 -7.60 -9.14 -7.88
CA VAL A 134 -8.72 -9.54 -8.75
C VAL A 134 -9.53 -8.35 -9.30
N LEU A 135 -9.36 -7.14 -8.76
CA LEU A 135 -10.06 -5.94 -9.23
C LEU A 135 -9.15 -4.99 -10.03
N ASP A 136 -7.84 -5.22 -10.03
CA ASP A 136 -6.83 -4.32 -10.61
C ASP A 136 -6.82 -4.27 -12.16
N GLY A 137 -7.62 -5.11 -12.82
CA GLY A 137 -7.75 -5.12 -14.29
C GLY A 137 -9.17 -4.96 -14.83
N ILE A 138 -10.20 -4.97 -13.98
CA ILE A 138 -11.60 -5.06 -14.41
C ILE A 138 -12.30 -3.68 -14.41
N GLY A 139 -11.65 -2.67 -13.82
CA GLY A 139 -12.29 -1.40 -13.52
C GLY A 139 -13.29 -1.57 -12.37
N LEU A 140 -13.15 -0.73 -11.35
CA LEU A 140 -13.84 -0.86 -10.06
C LEU A 140 -15.34 -0.50 -10.13
N LYS A 141 -16.12 -1.21 -10.93
CA LYS A 141 -17.58 -1.14 -10.83
C LYS A 141 -18.04 -2.04 -9.69
N GLY A 142 -18.10 -1.47 -8.47
CA GLY A 142 -18.62 -2.13 -7.26
C GLY A 142 -17.61 -2.96 -6.47
N GLY A 143 -16.33 -2.57 -6.49
CA GLY A 143 -15.23 -3.27 -5.81
C GLY A 143 -14.98 -2.84 -4.37
N PHE A 144 -14.42 -3.73 -3.55
CA PHE A 144 -13.91 -3.40 -2.22
C PHE A 144 -12.54 -2.71 -2.32
N TRP A 145 -12.31 -1.74 -1.46
CA TRP A 145 -11.01 -1.10 -1.25
C TRP A 145 -10.87 -0.74 0.24
N SER A 146 -9.68 -0.35 0.67
CA SER A 146 -9.44 0.18 2.02
C SER A 146 -8.38 1.27 1.98
N SER A 147 -8.28 2.05 3.07
CA SER A 147 -7.06 2.79 3.35
C SER A 147 -5.89 1.84 3.60
N LEU A 148 -4.67 2.37 3.50
CA LEU A 148 -3.43 1.61 3.72
C LEU A 148 -3.38 0.96 5.11
N ASP A 149 -3.90 1.61 6.15
CA ASP A 149 -3.91 1.07 7.51
C ASP A 149 -4.90 -0.11 7.72
N GLY A 150 -5.60 -0.52 6.67
CA GLY A 150 -6.53 -1.64 6.69
C GLY A 150 -7.93 -1.28 7.20
N GLU A 151 -8.25 0.01 7.41
CA GLU A 151 -9.64 0.42 7.63
C GLU A 151 -10.45 0.20 6.35
N MET A 152 -11.24 -0.88 6.37
CA MET A 152 -12.09 -1.28 5.26
C MET A 152 -13.21 -0.27 5.05
N LYS A 153 -13.28 0.27 3.83
CA LYS A 153 -14.39 1.12 3.39
C LYS A 153 -15.02 0.47 2.16
N ALA A 154 -16.18 -0.15 2.38
CA ALA A 154 -16.97 -0.74 1.29
C ALA A 154 -17.82 0.36 0.64
N THR A 155 -17.69 0.59 -0.66
CA THR A 155 -18.62 1.44 -1.41
C THR A 155 -19.85 0.66 -1.88
N MET A 156 -20.97 1.38 -1.92
CA MET A 156 -22.34 0.89 -1.94
C MET A 156 -22.73 0.04 -3.15
N SER A 157 -23.62 -0.90 -2.86
CA SER A 157 -24.46 -1.62 -3.82
C SER A 157 -25.27 -0.62 -4.67
N TYR A 158 -25.25 -0.79 -5.99
CA TYR A 158 -26.24 -0.17 -6.88
C TYR A 158 -27.62 -0.79 -6.67
#